data_AF-A0A6I7Q5R3-F1
#
_entry.id   AF-A0A6I7Q5R3-F1
#
_cell.length_a   1.000
_cell.length_b   1.000
_cell.length_c   1.000
_cell.angle_alpha   90.00
_cell.angle_beta   90.00
_cell.angle_gamma   90.00
#
_symmetry.space_group_name_H-M   'P 1'
#
loop_
_entity.id
_entity.type
_entity.pdbx_description
1 polymer ?
#
loop_
_entity_poly.entity_id
_entity_poly.type
_entity_poly.pdbx_seq_one_letter_code
_entity_poly.pdbx_strand_id
1 'polypeptide(L)' 'MHKIWQIFDPRRTLVAIAAFLFILGLLIHFILLSTADFNWLGDGIPAVSALIDQALSIV' A
#
# COMPACT_ATOMS: atom_id res chain seq x y z
N MET A 1 18.13 -1.75 29.41
CA MET A 1 16.84 -2.43 29.15
C MET A 1 17.03 -3.57 28.13
N HIS A 2 17.77 -4.63 28.49
CA HIS A 2 17.98 -5.80 27.60
C HIS A 2 17.15 -7.02 28.04
N LYS A 3 16.58 -6.99 29.25
CA LYS A 3 15.81 -8.10 29.83
C LYS A 3 14.50 -8.38 29.09
N ILE A 4 14.01 -7.46 28.26
CA ILE A 4 12.82 -7.67 27.42
C ILE A 4 12.98 -8.90 26.51
N TRP A 5 14.20 -9.19 26.07
CA TRP A 5 14.54 -10.33 25.23
C TRP A 5 14.66 -11.66 25.99
N GLN A 6 14.57 -11.65 27.32
CA GLN A 6 14.52 -12.89 28.13
C GLN A 6 13.11 -13.44 28.28
N ILE A 7 12.09 -12.61 28.03
CA ILE A 7 10.66 -12.98 28.12
C ILE A 7 10.08 -13.22 26.72
N PHE A 8 10.55 -12.47 25.73
CA PHE A 8 10.10 -12.56 24.35
C PHE A 8 11.14 -13.26 23.48
N ASP A 9 10.75 -14.38 22.85
CA ASP A 9 11.59 -15.07 21.87
C ASP A 9 11.93 -14.14 20.70
N PRO A 10 13.19 -13.73 20.51
CA PRO A 10 13.57 -12.64 19.63
C PRO A 10 13.13 -12.86 18.17
N ARG A 11 13.19 -14.11 17.71
CA ARG A 11 12.76 -14.50 16.36
C ARG A 11 11.26 -14.26 16.15
N ARG A 12 10.42 -14.62 17.12
CA ARG A 12 8.96 -14.49 16.99
C ARG A 12 8.55 -13.03 17.04
N THR A 13 9.16 -12.24 17.91
CA THR A 13 8.85 -10.81 18.05
C THR A 13 9.21 -10.03 16.79
N LEU A 14 10.37 -10.31 16.18
CA LEU A 14 10.76 -9.69 14.91
C LEU A 14 9.78 -10.03 13.78
N VAL A 15 9.37 -11.29 13.67
CA VAL A 15 8.38 -11.72 12.66
C VAL A 15 7.02 -11.08 12.92
N ALA A 16 6.57 -11.01 14.18
CA ALA A 16 5.29 -10.41 14.54
C ALA A 16 5.26 -8.91 14.20
N ILE A 17 6.33 -8.17 14.50
CA ILE A 17 6.46 -6.76 14.15
C ILE A 17 6.52 -6.58 12.64
N ALA A 18 7.34 -7.35 11.93
CA ALA A 18 7.43 -7.28 10.46
C ALA A 18 6.08 -7.56 9.79
N ALA A 19 5.38 -8.62 10.20
CA ALA A 19 4.07 -8.95 9.68
C ALA A 19 3.02 -7.88 10.01
N PHE A 20 3.02 -7.37 11.25
CA PHE A 20 2.11 -6.31 11.67
C PHE A 20 2.31 -5.02 10.86
N LEU A 21 3.55 -4.53 10.74
CA LEU A 21 3.85 -3.34 9.94
C LEU A 21 3.55 -3.56 8.45
N PHE A 22 3.79 -4.77 7.92
CA PHE A 22 3.48 -5.07 6.53
C PHE A 22 1.98 -5.02 6.25
N ILE A 23 1.16 -5.65 7.09
CA ILE A 23 -0.30 -5.61 6.97
C ILE A 23 -0.81 -4.18 7.14
N LEU A 24 -0.30 -3.44 8.12
CA LEU A 24 -0.67 -2.05 8.36
C LEU A 24 -0.32 -1.16 7.16
N GLY A 25 0.86 -1.36 6.56
CA GLY A 25 1.30 -0.67 5.36
C GLY A 25 0.37 -0.94 4.18
N LEU A 26 0.07 -2.21 3.90
CA LEU A 26 -0.87 -2.57 2.83
C LEU A 26 -2.26 -1.98 3.08
N LEU A 27 -2.78 -2.06 4.30
CA LEU A 27 -4.09 -1.50 4.66
C LEU A 27 -4.17 -0.01 4.34
N ILE A 28 -3.14 0.77 4.67
CA ILE A 28 -3.08 2.20 4.33
C ILE A 28 -3.09 2.40 2.81
N HIS A 29 -2.28 1.65 2.05
CA HIS A 29 -2.26 1.77 0.59
C HIS A 29 -3.61 1.43 -0.04
N PHE A 30 -4.27 0.37 0.42
CA PHE A 30 -5.61 0.00 -0.05
C PHE A 30 -6.64 1.07 0.26
N ILE A 31 -6.56 1.74 1.42
CA ILE A 31 -7.45 2.86 1.76
C ILE A 31 -7.23 4.05 0.81
N LEU A 32 -5.98 4.41 0.51
CA LEU A 32 -5.68 5.50 -0.42
C LEU A 32 -6.15 5.16 -1.83
N LEU A 33 -5.87 3.95 -2.32
CA LEU A 33 -6.32 3.48 -3.64
C LEU A 33 -7.84 3.33 -3.75
N SER A 34 -8.54 3.06 -2.64
CA SER A 34 -10.00 3.00 -2.62
C SER A 34 -10.66 4.38 -2.66
N THR A 35 -9.94 5.46 -2.36
CA THR A 35 -10.50 6.82 -2.30
C THR A 35 -10.38 7.48 -3.67
N ALA A 36 -11.47 8.09 -4.17
CA ALA A 36 -11.51 8.69 -5.50
C ALA A 36 -10.39 9.71 -5.76
N ASP A 37 -10.04 10.51 -4.75
CA ASP A 37 -9.06 11.60 -4.90
C ASP A 37 -7.59 11.17 -4.69
N PHE A 38 -7.35 10.02 -4.06
CA PHE A 38 -6.00 9.54 -3.72
C PHE A 38 -5.60 8.28 -4.50
N ASN A 39 -6.46 7.82 -5.42
CA ASN A 39 -6.20 6.65 -6.24
C ASN A 39 -5.28 6.99 -7.42
N TRP A 40 -3.97 6.96 -7.17
CA TRP A 40 -2.95 7.25 -8.18
C TRP A 40 -2.88 6.23 -9.35
N LEU A 41 -3.62 5.11 -9.31
CA LEU A 41 -3.69 4.14 -10.40
C LEU A 41 -4.87 4.38 -11.35
N GLY A 42 -5.91 5.08 -10.90
CA GLY A 42 -7.16 5.30 -11.64
C GLY A 42 -7.44 6.75 -12.02
N ASP A 43 -6.67 7.71 -11.51
CA ASP A 43 -6.88 9.15 -11.69
C ASP A 43 -6.61 9.66 -13.12
N GLY A 44 -6.11 8.81 -14.02
CA GLY A 44 -5.87 9.19 -15.42
C GLY A 44 -4.75 10.21 -15.61
N ILE A 45 -3.88 10.40 -14.60
CA ILE A 45 -2.71 11.29 -14.65
C ILE A 45 -1.45 10.46 -14.98
N PRO A 46 -0.66 10.84 -16.01
CA PRO A 46 -0.78 12.05 -16.83
C PRO A 46 -1.99 11.97 -17.78
N ALA A 47 -2.70 13.09 -17.91
CA ALA A 47 -3.92 13.25 -18.73
C ALA A 47 -3.79 12.72 -20.17
N VAL A 48 -2.56 12.61 -20.68
CA VAL A 48 -2.22 11.97 -21.97
C VAL A 48 -2.69 10.52 -22.06
N SER A 49 -2.65 9.75 -20.97
CA SER A 49 -3.11 8.35 -20.94
C SER A 49 -4.63 8.25 -21.12
N ALA A 50 -5.39 9.11 -20.44
CA ALA A 50 -6.85 9.20 -20.59
C ALA A 50 -7.28 9.63 -22.00
N LEU A 51 -6.50 10.51 -22.65
CA LEU A 51 -6.76 10.95 -24.03
C LEU A 51 -6.50 9.83 -25.06
N ILE A 52 -5.50 8.97 -24.84
CA ILE A 52 -5.20 7.84 -25.73
C ILE A 52 -6.30 6.78 -25.68
N ASP A 53 -6.79 6.43 -24.48
CA ASP A 53 -7.91 5.49 -24.32
C ASP A 53 -9.20 6.02 -24.97
N GLN A 54 -9.47 7.33 -24.80
CA GLN A 54 -10.62 7.96 -25.46
C GLN A 54 -10.49 7.94 -26.99
N ALA A 55 -9.31 8.24 -27.54
CA ALA A 55 -9.08 8.23 -28.99
C ALA A 55 -9.18 6.83 -29.62
N LEU A 56 -8.72 5.79 -28.91
CA LEU A 56 -8.80 4.39 -29.37
C LEU A 56 -10.22 3.82 -29.31
N SER A 57 -11.10 4.34 -28.44
CA SER A 57 -12.52 3.93 -28.39
C SER A 57 -13.40 4.49 -29.51
N ILE A 58 -12.90 5.47 -30.27
CA ILE A 58 -13.63 6.16 -31.35
C ILE A 58 -13.29 5.57 -32.75
N VAL A 59 -12.27 4.71 -32.84
CA VAL A 59 -11.87 3.97 -34.07
C VAL A 59 -12.38 2.54 -34.01
#